data_AF-A0A7S3N3W5-F1
#
_entry.id   AF-A0A7S3N3W5-F1
#
_cell.length_a   1.000
_cell.length_b   1.000
_cell.length_c   1.000
_cell.angle_alpha   90.00
_cell.angle_beta   90.00
_cell.angle_gamma   90.00
#
_symmetry.space_group_name_H-M   'P 1'
#
loop_
_entity.id
_entity.type
_entity.pdbx_description
1 polymer ?
#
loop_
_entity_poly.entity_id
_entity_poly.type
_entity_poly.pdbx_seq_one_letter_code
_entity_poly.pdbx_strand_id
1 'polypeptide(L)'
;MQINSGSSPLPVGKSSNDIKIQVHPLTIMNVADHQNRAKYIEPKLNRVLGVLLGKQEGRAMEIFNTVEICYKVENKEIVVDAAFMKGRLEAYKKMFPTLDCVGWYSAQAVSSSDIDLPSKGDLPIQQ
;
A
#
# COMPACT_ATOMS: atom_id res chain seq x y z
N MET A 1 -46.21 -21.46 -8.87
CA MET A 1 -45.61 -20.16 -8.52
C MET A 1 -44.17 -20.16 -9.00
N GLN A 2 -43.87 -19.41 -10.07
CA GLN A 2 -42.50 -19.15 -10.53
C GLN A 2 -42.10 -17.77 -9.98
N ILE A 3 -41.01 -17.72 -9.21
CA ILE A 3 -40.42 -16.45 -8.75
C ILE A 3 -39.45 -15.95 -9.82
N ASN A 4 -39.75 -14.78 -10.37
CA ASN A 4 -38.91 -14.10 -11.36
C ASN A 4 -37.80 -13.35 -10.60
N SER A 5 -36.56 -13.83 -10.67
CA SER A 5 -35.40 -13.18 -10.08
C SER A 5 -34.88 -12.09 -11.02
N GLY A 6 -35.52 -10.92 -10.98
CA GLY A 6 -34.96 -9.69 -11.52
C GLY A 6 -33.98 -9.08 -10.53
N SER A 7 -32.68 -9.15 -10.83
CA SER A 7 -31.69 -8.27 -10.19
C SER A 7 -30.93 -7.53 -11.29
N SER A 8 -31.51 -6.41 -11.75
CA SER A 8 -30.76 -5.45 -12.56
C SER A 8 -29.55 -4.96 -11.74
N PRO A 9 -28.33 -4.99 -12.29
CA PRO A 9 -27.16 -4.47 -11.58
C PRO A 9 -27.38 -2.98 -11.31
N LEU A 10 -27.20 -2.57 -10.05
CA LEU A 10 -27.21 -1.17 -9.66
C LEU A 10 -26.17 -0.42 -10.51
N PRO A 11 -26.49 0.76 -11.05
CA PRO A 11 -25.51 1.57 -11.74
C PRO A 11 -24.45 1.99 -10.72
N VAL A 12 -23.27 1.35 -10.77
CA VAL A 12 -22.06 1.88 -10.16
C VAL A 12 -21.76 3.17 -10.89
N GLY A 13 -22.25 4.28 -10.33
CA GLY A 13 -21.90 5.61 -10.77
C GLY A 13 -20.37 5.74 -10.66
N LYS A 14 -19.68 5.75 -11.80
CA LYS A 14 -18.30 6.23 -11.87
C LYS A 14 -18.34 7.72 -11.55
N SER A 15 -18.32 8.07 -10.26
CA SER A 15 -17.92 9.41 -9.85
C SER A 15 -16.43 9.51 -10.17
N SER A 16 -16.10 10.19 -11.26
CA SER A 16 -14.73 10.61 -11.53
C SER A 16 -14.38 11.68 -10.48
N ASN A 17 -14.03 11.23 -9.28
CA ASN A 17 -13.55 12.08 -8.23
C ASN A 17 -12.11 12.46 -8.59
N ASP A 18 -11.93 13.66 -9.12
CA ASP A 18 -10.61 14.25 -9.31
C ASP A 18 -10.00 14.52 -7.92
N ILE A 19 -9.18 13.57 -7.46
CA ILE A 19 -8.45 13.63 -6.19
C ILE A 19 -6.98 13.88 -6.55
N LYS A 20 -6.44 15.01 -6.08
CA LYS A 20 -5.04 15.34 -6.29
C LYS A 20 -4.19 14.68 -5.21
N ILE A 21 -3.33 13.75 -5.58
CA ILE A 21 -2.42 13.07 -4.65
C ILE A 21 -0.99 13.51 -4.95
N GLN A 22 -0.30 14.03 -3.94
CA GLN A 22 1.11 14.37 -3.99
C GLN A 22 1.88 13.43 -3.07
N VAL A 23 2.86 12.74 -3.63
CA VAL A 23 3.69 11.79 -2.89
C VAL A 23 5.11 12.33 -2.82
N HIS A 24 5.61 12.56 -1.61
CA HIS A 24 7.00 12.97 -1.42
C HIS A 24 7.96 11.81 -1.75
N PRO A 25 9.12 12.07 -2.38
CA PRO A 25 10.10 11.02 -2.71
C PRO A 25 10.56 10.20 -1.49
N LEU A 26 10.60 10.82 -0.31
CA LEU A 26 10.91 10.14 0.96
C LEU A 26 9.96 8.96 1.23
N THR A 27 8.67 9.13 0.96
CA THR A 27 7.66 8.07 1.14
C THR A 27 8.01 6.85 0.30
N ILE A 28 8.36 7.06 -0.98
CA ILE A 28 8.70 5.97 -1.91
C ILE A 28 9.99 5.28 -1.45
N MET A 29 11.00 6.06 -1.06
CA MET A 29 12.27 5.54 -0.57
C MET A 29 12.10 4.69 0.68
N ASN A 30 11.27 5.12 1.64
CA ASN A 30 11.00 4.35 2.85
C ASN A 30 10.32 3.01 2.56
N VAL A 31 9.34 2.99 1.64
CA VAL A 31 8.65 1.76 1.26
C VAL A 31 9.62 0.78 0.58
N ALA A 32 10.49 1.28 -0.31
CA ALA A 32 11.49 0.47 -1.00
C ALA A 32 12.53 -0.10 -0.01
N ASP A 33 13.04 0.73 0.91
CA ASP A 33 13.96 0.28 1.97
C ASP A 33 13.30 -0.77 2.87
N HIS A 34 12.07 -0.53 3.33
CA HIS A 34 11.33 -1.47 4.17
C HIS A 34 11.18 -2.84 3.50
N GLN A 35 10.79 -2.86 2.23
CA GLN A 35 10.71 -4.10 1.46
C GLN A 35 12.07 -4.79 1.34
N ASN A 36 13.13 -4.02 1.05
CA ASN A 36 14.47 -4.57 0.88
C ASN A 36 14.98 -5.16 2.20
N ARG A 37 14.82 -4.47 3.33
CA ARG A 37 15.20 -4.97 4.66
C ARG A 37 14.42 -6.23 5.03
N ALA A 38 13.10 -6.25 4.80
CA ALA A 38 12.26 -7.42 5.10
C ALA A 38 12.74 -8.66 4.33
N LYS A 39 13.13 -8.51 3.06
CA LYS A 39 13.68 -9.60 2.24
C LYS A 39 14.89 -10.29 2.88
N TYR A 40 15.75 -9.54 3.58
CA TYR A 40 16.99 -10.08 4.17
C TYR A 40 16.83 -10.47 5.65
N ILE A 41 16.01 -9.76 6.42
CA ILE A 41 15.84 -10.00 7.85
C ILE A 41 14.78 -11.08 8.10
N GLU A 42 13.68 -11.06 7.34
CA GLU A 42 12.53 -11.95 7.51
C GLU A 42 12.09 -12.55 6.17
N PRO A 43 12.90 -13.43 5.55
CA PRO A 43 12.63 -13.98 4.21
C PRO A 43 11.34 -14.80 4.10
N LYS A 44 10.68 -15.10 5.21
CA LYS A 44 9.37 -15.78 5.25
C LYS A 44 8.20 -14.80 5.05
N LEU A 45 8.40 -13.51 5.32
CA LEU A 45 7.42 -12.46 5.09
C LEU A 45 7.64 -11.82 3.72
N ASN A 46 6.91 -12.30 2.73
CA ASN A 46 6.99 -11.78 1.36
C ASN A 46 6.32 -10.42 1.18
N ARG A 47 5.67 -9.89 2.22
CA ARG A 47 4.89 -8.65 2.20
C ARG A 47 5.26 -7.77 3.38
N VAL A 48 5.37 -6.47 3.15
CA VAL A 48 5.52 -5.46 4.20
C VAL A 48 4.29 -4.57 4.22
N LEU A 49 3.93 -4.08 5.41
CA LEU A 49 2.79 -3.19 5.63
C LEU A 49 3.26 -1.93 6.35
N GLY A 50 2.61 -0.80 6.05
CA GLY A 50 2.83 0.42 6.81
C GLY A 50 1.73 1.46 6.62
N VAL A 51 1.71 2.45 7.51
CA VAL A 51 0.83 3.61 7.47
C VAL A 51 1.47 4.72 6.65
N LEU A 52 0.64 5.46 5.92
CA LEU A 52 1.00 6.69 5.22
C LEU A 52 0.63 7.88 6.09
N LEU A 53 1.61 8.74 6.36
CA LEU A 53 1.43 9.97 7.11
C LEU A 53 1.40 11.17 6.16
N GLY A 54 0.36 11.97 6.30
CA GLY A 54 0.05 13.00 5.33
C GLY A 54 -0.81 14.12 5.89
N LYS A 55 -1.20 15.02 4.99
CA LYS A 55 -2.24 16.02 5.20
C LYS A 55 -3.31 15.85 4.14
N GLN A 56 -4.55 16.14 4.52
CA GLN A 56 -5.66 16.19 3.59
C GLN A 56 -6.34 17.56 3.68
N GLU A 57 -6.34 18.27 2.56
CA GLU A 57 -7.02 19.56 2.41
C GLU A 57 -8.09 19.41 1.34
N GLY A 58 -9.33 19.20 1.79
CA GLY A 58 -10.46 18.89 0.90
C GLY A 58 -10.21 17.61 0.09
N ARG A 59 -9.99 17.78 -1.23
CA ARG A 59 -9.73 16.69 -2.19
C ARG A 59 -8.26 16.57 -2.61
N ALA A 60 -7.38 17.35 -1.99
CA ALA A 60 -5.95 17.22 -2.16
C ALA A 60 -5.37 16.45 -0.96
N MET A 61 -4.55 15.45 -1.24
CA MET A 61 -3.84 14.67 -0.25
C MET A 61 -2.34 14.76 -0.52
N GLU A 62 -1.58 15.05 0.53
CA GLU A 62 -0.13 15.14 0.45
C GLU A 62 0.51 14.16 1.44
N ILE A 63 1.33 13.25 0.92
CA ILE A 63 1.90 12.13 1.67
C ILE A 63 3.39 12.40 1.90
N PHE A 64 3.75 12.67 3.16
CA PHE A 64 5.09 13.11 3.54
C PHE A 64 5.99 11.98 4.03
N ASN A 65 5.41 11.00 4.74
CA ASN A 65 6.19 10.00 5.44
C ASN A 65 5.40 8.70 5.64
N THR A 66 6.06 7.69 6.19
CA THR A 66 5.50 6.37 6.45
C THR A 66 5.86 5.85 7.83
N VAL A 67 5.01 5.00 8.40
CA VAL A 67 5.28 4.25 9.63
C VAL A 67 5.12 2.77 9.37
N GLU A 68 6.14 1.98 9.67
CA GLU A 68 6.11 0.53 9.48
C GLU A 68 5.19 -0.16 10.49
N ILE A 69 4.42 -1.13 10.03
CA ILE A 69 3.54 -1.95 10.85
C ILE A 69 4.15 -3.34 10.99
N CYS A 70 4.32 -3.79 12.23
CA CYS A 70 4.64 -5.18 12.54
C CYS A 70 3.36 -6.02 12.55
N TYR A 71 3.40 -7.17 11.89
CA TYR A 71 2.28 -8.11 11.84
C TYR A 71 2.79 -9.54 11.94
N LYS A 72 1.90 -10.46 12.33
CA LYS A 72 2.13 -11.90 12.35
C LYS A 72 1.16 -12.58 11.40
N VAL A 73 1.56 -13.74 10.90
CA VAL A 73 0.67 -14.60 10.10
C VAL A 73 0.23 -15.76 10.97
N GLU A 74 -1.05 -15.76 11.35
CA GLU A 74 -1.68 -16.81 12.14
C GLU A 74 -2.83 -17.40 11.32
N ASN A 75 -2.89 -18.73 11.13
CA ASN A 75 -3.95 -19.39 10.34
C ASN A 75 -4.17 -18.83 8.92
N LYS A 76 -3.11 -18.34 8.26
CA LYS A 76 -3.15 -17.65 6.95
C LYS A 76 -3.80 -16.26 6.96
N GLU A 77 -4.09 -15.72 8.13
CA GLU A 77 -4.57 -14.35 8.30
C GLU A 77 -3.46 -13.44 8.84
N ILE A 78 -3.52 -12.17 8.45
CA ILE A 78 -2.60 -11.14 8.91
C ILE A 78 -3.15 -10.57 10.22
N VAL A 79 -2.41 -10.78 11.31
CA VAL A 79 -2.72 -10.24 12.64
C VAL A 79 -1.77 -9.09 12.93
N VAL A 80 -2.31 -7.87 12.97
CA VAL A 80 -1.55 -6.65 13.26
C VAL A 80 -1.47 -6.43 14.77
N ASP A 81 -0.28 -6.08 15.28
CA ASP A 81 -0.13 -5.63 16.66
C ASP A 81 -0.66 -4.19 16.80
N ALA A 82 -1.94 -4.07 17.12
CA ALA A 82 -2.63 -2.79 17.25
C ALA A 82 -2.05 -1.92 18.38
N ALA A 83 -1.56 -2.53 19.46
CA ALA A 83 -1.00 -1.79 20.59
C ALA A 83 0.35 -1.16 20.22
N PHE A 84 1.22 -1.94 19.57
CA PHE A 84 2.49 -1.44 19.03
C PHE A 84 2.27 -0.34 17.99
N MET A 85 1.36 -0.56 17.04
CA MET A 85 1.02 0.42 16.01
C MET A 85 0.52 1.73 16.64
N LYS A 86 -0.41 1.65 17.59
CA LYS A 86 -0.95 2.83 18.28
C LYS A 86 0.12 3.61 19.00
N GLY A 87 0.98 2.94 19.78
CA GLY A 87 2.08 3.60 20.49
C GLY A 87 3.05 4.32 19.54
N ARG A 88 3.34 3.70 18.39
CA ARG A 88 4.21 4.30 17.37
C ARG A 88 3.55 5.52 16.71
N LEU A 89 2.27 5.43 16.35
CA LEU A 89 1.53 6.56 15.77
C LEU A 89 1.42 7.73 16.75
N GLU A 90 1.17 7.47 18.04
CA GLU A 90 1.13 8.51 19.08
C GLU A 90 2.48 9.22 19.24
N ALA A 91 3.59 8.47 19.21
CA ALA A 91 4.94 9.07 19.24
C ALA A 91 5.19 9.95 18.01
N TYR A 92 4.79 9.49 16.81
CA TYR A 92 4.87 10.28 15.59
C TYR A 92 4.01 11.54 15.65
N LYS A 93 2.79 11.45 16.20
CA LYS A 93 1.90 12.61 16.34
C LYS A 93 2.47 13.66 17.30
N LYS A 94 3.24 13.26 18.32
CA LYS A 94 3.96 14.21 19.19
C LYS A 94 5.07 14.96 18.45
N MET A 95 5.82 14.27 17.59
CA MET A 95 6.92 14.86 16.81
C MET A 95 6.45 15.66 15.60
N PHE A 96 5.34 15.23 14.98
CA PHE A 96 4.75 15.85 13.80
C PHE A 96 3.24 16.07 14.01
N PRO A 97 2.84 17.06 14.83
CA PRO A 97 1.44 17.29 15.19
C PRO A 97 0.53 17.62 14.00
N THR A 98 1.11 18.14 12.91
CA THR A 98 0.39 18.53 11.70
C THR A 98 0.15 17.38 10.72
N LEU A 99 0.74 16.20 10.94
CA LEU A 99 0.55 15.03 10.08
C LEU A 99 -0.47 14.08 10.71
N ASP A 100 -1.31 13.51 9.86
CA ASP A 100 -2.32 12.51 10.20
C ASP A 100 -2.11 11.22 9.41
N CYS A 101 -2.70 10.14 9.90
CA CYS A 101 -2.80 8.89 9.16
C CYS A 101 -3.77 9.09 7.98
N VAL A 102 -3.25 9.11 6.75
CA VAL A 102 -4.04 9.32 5.53
C VAL A 102 -4.29 8.03 4.75
N GLY A 103 -3.61 6.94 5.11
CA GLY A 103 -3.78 5.65 4.45
C GLY A 103 -2.75 4.62 4.89
N TRP A 104 -2.61 3.56 4.10
CA TRP A 104 -1.64 2.50 4.33
C TRP A 104 -1.08 2.00 2.99
N TYR A 105 0.09 1.37 3.05
CA TYR A 105 0.71 0.70 1.90
C TYR A 105 0.95 -0.78 2.21
N SER A 106 1.00 -1.56 1.13
CA SER A 106 1.50 -2.92 1.12
C SER A 106 2.48 -3.05 -0.04
N ALA A 107 3.67 -3.56 0.23
CA ALA A 107 4.64 -3.90 -0.80
C ALA A 107 5.02 -5.36 -0.67
N GLN A 108 5.13 -6.07 -1.79
CA GLN A 108 5.56 -7.46 -1.82
C GLN A 108 6.62 -7.63 -2.90
N ALA A 109 7.54 -8.57 -2.70
CA ALA A 109 8.45 -8.95 -3.77
C ALA A 109 7.62 -9.45 -4.96
N VAL A 110 7.88 -8.90 -6.15
CA VAL A 110 7.30 -9.39 -7.39
C VAL A 110 7.61 -10.88 -7.50
N SER A 111 6.57 -11.67 -7.74
CA SER A 111 6.79 -13.06 -8.10
C SER A 111 7.47 -13.08 -9.47
N SER A 112 8.29 -14.10 -9.77
CA SER A 112 8.93 -14.23 -11.08
C SER A 112 7.93 -14.28 -12.25
N SER A 113 6.66 -14.58 -11.97
CA SER A 113 5.54 -14.50 -12.93
C SER A 113 5.05 -13.09 -13.24
N ASP A 114 5.34 -12.09 -12.39
CA ASP A 114 4.89 -10.69 -12.58
C ASP A 114 5.96 -9.82 -13.26
N ILE A 115 7.15 -10.36 -13.52
CA ILE A 115 8.24 -9.64 -14.18
C ILE A 115 7.99 -9.72 -15.69
N ASP A 116 7.60 -8.60 -16.28
CA ASP A 116 7.55 -8.43 -17.74
C ASP A 116 8.98 -8.46 -18.29
N LEU A 117 9.42 -9.65 -18.69
CA LEU A 117 10.71 -9.88 -19.32
C LEU A 117 10.60 -9.55 -20.80
N PRO A 118 11.59 -8.84 -21.39
CA PRO A 118 11.59 -8.57 -22.83
C PRO A 118 11.42 -9.88 -23.60
N SER A 119 10.40 -9.91 -24.45
CA SER A 119 10.09 -11.06 -25.27
C SER A 119 11.15 -11.22 -26.36
N LYS A 120 11.18 -12.38 -27.02
CA LYS A 120 12.06 -12.58 -28.18
C LYS A 120 11.81 -11.59 -29.33
N GLY A 121 10.65 -10.91 -29.35
CA GLY A 121 10.31 -9.85 -30.31
C GLY A 121 10.91 -8.48 -29.98
N ASP A 122 11.40 -8.29 -28.74
CA ASP A 122 12.00 -7.03 -28.27
C ASP A 122 13.53 -7.02 -28.45
N LEU A 123 14.10 -8.12 -28.94
CA LEU A 123 15.52 -8.20 -29.27
C LEU A 123 15.78 -7.41 -30.56
N PRO A 124 16.84 -6.56 -30.61
CA PRO A 124 17.21 -5.86 -31.82
C PRO A 124 17.50 -6.89 -32.92
N ILE A 125 16.91 -6.66 -34.10
CA ILE A 125 17.06 -7.50 -35.29
C ILE A 125 18.55 -7.74 -35.52
N GLN A 126 19.01 -8.98 -35.36
CA GLN A 126 20.37 -9.36 -35.74
C GLN A 126 20.47 -9.24 -37.27
N GLN A 127 21.39 -8.39 -37.73
CA GLN A 127 21.74 -8.20 -39.13
C GLN A 127 22.37 -9.46 -39.73
#